data_AF-A0A7M3YGC0-F1
#
_entry.id   AF-A0A7M3YGC0-F1
#
_cell.length_a   1.000
_cell.length_b   1.000
_cell.length_c   1.000
_cell.angle_alpha   90.00
_cell.angle_beta   90.00
_cell.angle_gamma   90.00
#
_symmetry.space_group_name_H-M   'P 1'
#
loop_
_entity.id
_entity.type
_entity.pdbx_description
1 polymer ?
#
loop_
_entity_poly.entity_id
_entity_poly.type
_entity_poly.pdbx_seq_one_letter_code
_entity_poly.pdbx_strand_id
1 'polypeptide(L)'
;MTDKDASKDNTDEEDWMSYANAGFGSTDYSLWDDAGQEAELAEEPEWNDENLQLDTGEEEIPAAPKPAGLKHLVRIGCCDHCLGRIGGKKRFGQSDLESGIEIRASVVEADSTMANARENEPLCPFCENLFEEAPLLAELIYESIGERDCSRLQLGARIPKDQTEAEDHLRKRFGAGGSAPLKSSLVEEVARQLGELGMGQNLVVEKPEILALIDVLTLTVELDIRSHYVYGRYRKLERG
;
A
#
# COMPACT_ATOMS: atom_id res chain seq x y z
N MET A 1 26.58 -79.12 -1.09
CA MET A 1 27.19 -78.90 -2.42
C MET A 1 26.63 -77.60 -2.95
N THR A 2 27.48 -76.57 -3.00
CA THR A 2 27.46 -75.41 -3.91
C THR A 2 26.20 -74.56 -4.06
N ASP A 3 26.20 -73.46 -3.30
CA ASP A 3 25.89 -72.06 -3.61
C ASP A 3 25.04 -71.69 -4.85
N LYS A 4 23.92 -70.96 -4.61
CA LYS A 4 23.80 -69.57 -5.06
C LYS A 4 22.63 -68.82 -4.39
N ASP A 5 22.99 -67.71 -3.77
CA ASP A 5 22.28 -66.43 -3.56
C ASP A 5 21.09 -66.17 -4.51
N ALA A 6 20.05 -65.39 -4.20
CA ALA A 6 19.68 -64.58 -3.05
C ALA A 6 18.18 -64.23 -3.15
N SER A 7 17.58 -63.98 -1.97
CA SER A 7 16.42 -63.11 -1.69
C SER A 7 15.25 -63.01 -2.68
N LYS A 8 14.12 -63.57 -2.24
CA LYS A 8 12.76 -63.03 -2.39
C LYS A 8 12.73 -61.52 -2.13
N ASP A 9 11.98 -60.75 -2.92
CA ASP A 9 10.64 -60.34 -2.50
C ASP A 9 9.78 -59.88 -3.68
N ASN A 10 8.58 -60.45 -3.76
CA ASN A 10 7.46 -60.00 -4.59
C ASN A 10 6.73 -58.91 -3.82
N THR A 11 6.46 -57.75 -4.41
CA THR A 11 5.24 -57.01 -4.10
C THR A 11 4.89 -56.07 -5.26
N ASP A 12 3.93 -56.52 -6.08
CA ASP A 12 2.89 -55.75 -6.75
C ASP A 12 3.29 -54.41 -7.40
N GLU A 13 4.05 -54.47 -8.50
CA GLU A 13 3.98 -53.42 -9.52
C GLU A 13 2.76 -53.70 -10.41
N GLU A 14 1.59 -53.14 -10.03
CA GLU A 14 0.41 -53.10 -10.88
C GLU A 14 0.73 -52.30 -12.15
N ASP A 15 1.06 -53.04 -13.21
CA ASP A 15 1.41 -52.52 -14.52
C ASP A 15 0.18 -51.83 -15.15
N TRP A 16 0.09 -50.52 -14.93
CA TRP A 16 -1.01 -49.64 -15.35
C TRP A 16 -1.31 -49.71 -16.86
N MET A 17 -0.39 -50.21 -17.67
CA MET A 17 -0.57 -50.41 -19.11
C MET A 17 -1.47 -51.61 -19.46
N SER A 18 -1.75 -52.50 -18.51
CA SER A 18 -2.65 -53.64 -18.72
C SER A 18 -4.13 -53.28 -18.69
N TYR A 19 -4.50 -52.15 -18.06
CA TYR A 19 -5.88 -51.63 -18.02
C TYR A 19 -6.26 -50.79 -19.25
N ALA A 20 -5.30 -50.48 -20.13
CA ALA A 20 -5.55 -49.70 -21.35
C ALA A 20 -6.24 -50.49 -22.47
N ASN A 21 -6.44 -51.82 -22.31
CA ASN A 21 -7.08 -52.68 -23.30
C ASN A 21 -8.53 -53.08 -22.94
N ALA A 22 -9.26 -52.21 -22.23
CA ALA A 22 -10.71 -52.31 -22.21
C ALA A 22 -11.26 -51.86 -23.57
N GLY A 23 -11.69 -52.82 -24.39
CA GLY A 23 -12.15 -52.66 -25.76
C GLY A 23 -13.28 -51.64 -25.94
N PHE A 24 -12.92 -50.37 -26.03
CA PHE A 24 -13.77 -49.27 -26.45
C PHE A 24 -13.10 -48.61 -27.66
N GLY A 25 -13.48 -49.06 -28.86
CA GLY A 25 -12.89 -48.54 -30.10
C GLY A 25 -12.95 -49.45 -31.33
N SER A 26 -13.51 -50.68 -31.24
CA SER A 26 -13.68 -51.56 -32.41
C SER A 26 -15.08 -51.49 -33.01
N THR A 27 -15.59 -50.28 -33.23
CA THR A 27 -16.67 -50.07 -34.20
C THR A 27 -16.04 -49.36 -35.39
N ASP A 28 -16.08 -50.01 -36.54
CA ASP A 28 -15.65 -49.52 -37.85
C ASP A 28 -16.65 -48.46 -38.38
N TYR A 29 -17.04 -47.53 -37.50
CA TYR A 29 -18.03 -46.50 -37.75
C TYR A 29 -17.34 -45.14 -37.70
N SER A 30 -16.82 -44.74 -38.85
CA SER A 30 -16.32 -43.40 -39.14
C SER A 30 -17.49 -42.41 -39.11
N LEU A 31 -17.62 -41.66 -38.01
CA LEU A 31 -18.55 -40.52 -37.86
C LEU A 31 -18.31 -39.37 -38.87
N TRP A 32 -17.31 -39.52 -39.73
CA TRP A 32 -16.91 -38.58 -40.77
C TRP A 32 -17.23 -39.08 -42.19
N ASP A 33 -17.63 -40.34 -42.36
CA ASP A 33 -17.97 -40.89 -43.68
C ASP A 33 -19.40 -40.57 -44.11
N ASP A 34 -20.25 -40.06 -43.20
CA ASP A 34 -21.63 -39.63 -43.50
C ASP A 34 -21.77 -38.10 -43.67
N ALA A 35 -20.66 -37.36 -43.65
CA ALA A 35 -20.65 -35.92 -43.94
C ALA A 35 -20.48 -35.67 -45.44
N GLY A 36 -21.44 -36.16 -46.23
CA GLY A 36 -21.60 -35.83 -47.67
C GLY A 36 -22.08 -34.40 -47.94
N GLN A 37 -21.70 -33.45 -47.10
CA GLN A 37 -21.87 -32.01 -47.37
C GLN A 37 -20.47 -31.42 -47.41
N GLU A 38 -20.06 -30.97 -48.59
CA GLU A 38 -18.90 -30.10 -48.77
C GLU A 38 -19.00 -29.00 -47.71
N ALA A 39 -18.09 -29.01 -46.74
CA ALA A 39 -17.96 -27.90 -45.81
C ALA A 39 -17.68 -26.67 -46.66
N GLU A 40 -18.61 -25.70 -46.69
CA GLU A 40 -18.31 -24.38 -47.18
C GLU A 40 -17.13 -23.87 -46.35
N LEU A 41 -15.94 -23.88 -46.96
CA LEU A 41 -14.75 -23.25 -46.39
C LEU A 41 -15.04 -21.76 -46.36
N ALA A 42 -15.62 -21.29 -45.25
CA ALA A 42 -15.58 -19.89 -44.91
C ALA A 42 -14.09 -19.50 -44.84
N GLU A 43 -13.68 -18.54 -45.65
CA GLU A 43 -12.31 -18.00 -45.61
C GLU A 43 -11.99 -17.64 -44.16
N GLU A 44 -10.98 -18.28 -43.59
CA GLU A 44 -10.47 -17.89 -42.28
C GLU A 44 -10.08 -16.41 -42.39
N PRO A 45 -10.61 -15.52 -41.53
CA PRO A 45 -10.27 -14.10 -41.61
C PRO A 45 -8.75 -13.97 -41.53
N GLU A 46 -8.12 -13.14 -42.36
CA GLU A 46 -6.68 -12.91 -42.28
C GLU A 46 -6.34 -12.31 -40.89
N TRP A 47 -5.71 -13.11 -40.02
CA TRP A 47 -5.13 -12.63 -38.77
C TRP A 47 -3.84 -11.88 -39.12
N ASN A 48 -3.96 -10.65 -39.63
CA ASN A 48 -2.81 -9.77 -39.82
C ASN A 48 -2.19 -9.49 -38.44
N ASP A 49 -0.86 -9.47 -38.32
CA ASP A 49 -0.14 -9.26 -37.04
C ASP A 49 -0.55 -7.95 -36.34
N GLU A 50 -1.09 -6.97 -37.08
CA GLU A 50 -1.66 -5.74 -36.52
C GLU A 50 -2.93 -5.97 -35.67
N ASN A 51 -3.68 -7.05 -35.90
CA ASN A 51 -4.90 -7.40 -35.15
C ASN A 51 -4.62 -8.28 -33.92
N LEU A 52 -3.40 -8.82 -33.79
CA LEU A 52 -2.93 -9.58 -32.61
C LEU A 52 -2.36 -8.68 -31.52
N GLN A 53 -2.15 -7.39 -31.84
CA GLN A 53 -1.94 -6.38 -30.83
C GLN A 53 -3.28 -6.11 -30.17
N LEU A 54 -3.62 -6.93 -29.15
CA LEU A 54 -4.48 -6.48 -28.08
C LEU A 54 -4.00 -5.07 -27.76
N ASP A 55 -4.86 -4.08 -28.01
CA ASP A 55 -4.69 -2.71 -27.57
C ASP A 55 -4.74 -2.78 -26.03
N THR A 56 -3.66 -3.29 -25.43
CA THR A 56 -3.34 -3.06 -24.04
C THR A 56 -3.22 -1.56 -24.00
N GLY A 57 -4.33 -0.89 -23.68
CA GLY A 57 -4.44 0.54 -23.45
C GLY A 57 -3.58 0.95 -22.26
N GLU A 58 -2.29 0.64 -22.34
CA GLU A 58 -1.20 1.21 -21.58
C GLU A 58 -0.88 2.55 -22.24
N GLU A 59 -1.89 3.42 -22.38
CA GLU A 59 -1.60 4.84 -22.20
C GLU A 59 -1.15 4.95 -20.75
N GLU A 60 0.15 4.78 -20.53
CA GLU A 60 0.78 4.96 -19.24
C GLU A 60 0.38 6.34 -18.74
N ILE A 61 -0.51 6.35 -17.76
CA ILE A 61 -0.99 7.57 -17.15
C ILE A 61 0.25 8.32 -16.67
N PRO A 62 0.50 9.54 -17.18
CA PRO A 62 1.73 10.22 -16.85
C PRO A 62 1.75 10.51 -15.35
N ALA A 63 2.89 10.28 -14.72
CA ALA A 63 3.10 10.69 -13.34
C ALA A 63 2.84 12.20 -13.14
N ALA A 64 2.37 12.57 -11.95
CA ALA A 64 2.33 13.95 -11.51
C ALA A 64 3.75 14.57 -11.65
N PRO A 65 3.89 15.86 -12.00
CA PRO A 65 2.90 16.94 -11.90
C PRO A 65 2.11 17.23 -13.19
N LYS A 66 2.17 16.36 -14.22
CA LYS A 66 1.43 16.58 -15.47
C LYS A 66 -0.09 16.66 -15.21
N PRO A 67 -0.86 17.49 -15.94
CA PRO A 67 -2.29 17.69 -15.69
C PRO A 67 -3.12 16.40 -15.82
N ALA A 68 -2.78 15.53 -16.77
CA ALA A 68 -3.44 14.23 -16.92
C ALA A 68 -3.21 13.29 -15.71
N GLY A 69 -2.01 13.33 -15.11
CA GLY A 69 -1.70 12.60 -13.88
C GLY A 69 -2.48 13.12 -12.67
N LEU A 70 -2.57 14.45 -12.53
CA LEU A 70 -3.38 15.06 -11.46
C LEU A 70 -4.87 14.74 -11.60
N LYS A 71 -5.39 14.75 -12.84
CA LYS A 71 -6.76 14.30 -13.12
C LYS A 71 -6.98 12.85 -12.71
N HIS A 72 -6.03 11.97 -13.00
CA HIS A 72 -6.11 10.58 -12.57
C HIS A 72 -6.11 10.44 -11.04
N LEU A 73 -5.24 11.15 -10.33
CA LEU A 73 -5.20 11.14 -8.86
C LEU A 73 -6.54 11.57 -8.24
N VAL A 74 -7.19 12.61 -8.80
CA VAL A 74 -8.52 13.02 -8.33
C VAL A 74 -9.57 11.94 -8.64
N ARG A 75 -9.50 11.33 -9.83
CA ARG A 75 -10.42 10.28 -10.28
C ARG A 75 -10.39 9.03 -9.41
N ILE A 76 -9.22 8.63 -8.89
CA ILE A 76 -9.08 7.45 -8.01
C ILE A 76 -9.46 7.73 -6.54
N GLY A 77 -9.97 8.93 -6.21
CA GLY A 77 -10.45 9.24 -4.86
C GLY A 77 -9.38 9.72 -3.89
N CYS A 78 -8.22 10.21 -4.34
CA CYS A 78 -7.19 10.75 -3.46
C CYS A 78 -7.74 11.85 -2.53
N CYS A 79 -7.38 11.81 -1.25
CA CYS A 79 -7.66 12.90 -0.31
C CYS A 79 -6.78 14.13 -0.59
N ASP A 80 -7.15 15.28 -0.04
CA ASP A 80 -6.43 16.54 -0.29
C ASP A 80 -4.98 16.49 0.24
N HIS A 81 -4.76 15.95 1.43
CA HIS A 81 -3.40 15.74 1.94
C HIS A 81 -2.53 14.88 1.01
N CYS A 82 -3.07 13.78 0.48
CA CYS A 82 -2.34 12.95 -0.48
C CYS A 82 -2.15 13.64 -1.83
N LEU A 83 -3.10 14.47 -2.28
CA LEU A 83 -2.94 15.27 -3.50
C LEU A 83 -1.79 16.28 -3.35
N GLY A 84 -1.66 16.97 -2.22
CA GLY A 84 -0.53 17.88 -1.98
C GLY A 84 0.81 17.14 -1.89
N ARG A 85 0.82 16.00 -1.19
CA ARG A 85 2.00 15.14 -1.00
C ARG A 85 2.53 14.54 -2.32
N ILE A 86 1.62 14.09 -3.19
CA ILE A 86 1.94 13.31 -4.40
C ILE A 86 1.94 14.19 -5.66
N GLY A 87 1.14 15.25 -5.68
CA GLY A 87 0.91 16.08 -6.85
C GLY A 87 2.08 16.99 -7.24
N GLY A 88 3.06 17.20 -6.37
CA GLY A 88 4.33 17.88 -6.68
C GLY A 88 4.22 19.38 -6.98
N LYS A 89 3.05 20.00 -6.76
CA LYS A 89 2.81 21.44 -6.94
C LYS A 89 2.82 22.22 -5.61
N LYS A 90 3.73 21.86 -4.70
CA LYS A 90 3.86 22.48 -3.39
C LYS A 90 4.71 23.75 -3.45
N ARG A 91 4.20 24.86 -2.92
CA ARG A 91 4.98 26.11 -2.74
C ARG A 91 5.77 26.05 -1.44
N PHE A 92 6.84 26.84 -1.33
CA PHE A 92 7.64 26.90 -0.11
C PHE A 92 6.79 27.43 1.06
N GLY A 93 6.75 26.68 2.17
CA GLY A 93 6.02 27.05 3.39
C GLY A 93 4.53 26.74 3.41
N GLN A 94 3.98 26.17 2.32
CA GLN A 94 2.59 25.74 2.26
C GLN A 94 2.41 24.35 2.90
N SER A 95 1.27 24.09 3.54
CA SER A 95 0.94 22.74 4.03
C SER A 95 0.52 21.80 2.89
N ASP A 96 0.64 20.49 3.11
CA ASP A 96 0.21 19.51 2.11
C ASP A 96 -1.31 19.57 1.87
N LEU A 97 -2.09 19.89 2.91
CA LEU A 97 -3.54 20.09 2.79
C LEU A 97 -3.89 21.24 1.85
N GLU A 98 -3.31 22.41 2.07
CA GLU A 98 -3.57 23.60 1.25
C GLU A 98 -3.16 23.37 -0.21
N SER A 99 -1.99 22.76 -0.43
CA SER A 99 -1.52 22.41 -1.78
C SER A 99 -2.49 21.43 -2.46
N GLY A 100 -3.01 20.45 -1.71
CA GLY A 100 -4.01 19.51 -2.18
C GLY A 100 -5.32 20.15 -2.63
N ILE A 101 -5.83 21.09 -1.83
CA ILE A 101 -7.04 21.86 -2.13
C ILE A 101 -6.85 22.68 -3.42
N GLU A 102 -5.70 23.36 -3.57
CA GLU A 102 -5.37 24.10 -4.80
C GLU A 102 -5.31 23.18 -6.02
N ILE A 103 -4.67 22.01 -5.88
CA ILE A 103 -4.58 21.02 -6.96
C ILE A 103 -5.98 20.54 -7.35
N ARG A 104 -6.82 20.17 -6.37
CA ARG A 104 -8.20 19.73 -6.64
C ARG A 104 -9.00 20.83 -7.34
N ALA A 105 -8.93 22.07 -6.85
CA ALA A 105 -9.59 23.21 -7.48
C ALA A 105 -9.15 23.36 -8.94
N SER A 106 -7.85 23.28 -9.23
CA SER A 106 -7.33 23.39 -10.59
C SER A 106 -7.82 22.27 -11.53
N VAL A 107 -8.02 21.05 -11.00
CA VAL A 107 -8.55 19.92 -11.78
C VAL A 107 -10.06 20.07 -12.01
N VAL A 108 -10.81 20.53 -11.02
CA VAL A 108 -12.26 20.78 -11.13
C VAL A 108 -12.55 21.94 -12.08
N GLU A 109 -11.72 22.98 -12.10
CA GLU A 109 -11.80 24.08 -13.07
C GLU A 109 -11.57 23.60 -14.51
N ALA A 110 -10.66 22.64 -14.72
CA ALA A 110 -10.41 22.07 -16.03
C ALA A 110 -11.49 21.06 -16.46
N ASP A 111 -12.01 20.26 -15.52
CA ASP A 111 -12.99 19.20 -15.75
C ASP A 111 -14.06 19.20 -14.64
N SER A 112 -15.22 19.79 -14.92
CA SER A 112 -16.35 19.87 -13.96
C SER A 112 -16.91 18.50 -13.54
N THR A 113 -16.67 17.45 -14.33
CA THR A 113 -17.08 16.07 -14.01
C THR A 113 -16.35 15.48 -12.80
N MET A 114 -15.21 16.05 -12.41
CA MET A 114 -14.36 15.53 -11.33
C MET A 114 -14.75 16.08 -9.94
N ALA A 115 -15.70 17.00 -9.85
CA ALA A 115 -16.13 17.60 -8.57
C ALA A 115 -16.62 16.54 -7.56
N ASN A 116 -17.36 15.55 -8.04
CA ASN A 116 -17.97 14.50 -7.20
C ASN A 116 -17.11 13.23 -7.12
N ALA A 117 -15.84 13.28 -7.52
CA ALA A 117 -14.99 12.08 -7.57
C ALA A 117 -14.87 11.40 -6.20
N ARG A 118 -14.86 12.19 -5.11
CA ARG A 118 -14.78 11.68 -3.73
C ARG A 118 -16.11 11.15 -3.18
N GLU A 119 -17.24 11.54 -3.78
CA GLU A 119 -18.54 10.95 -3.43
C GLU A 119 -18.68 9.55 -4.01
N ASN A 120 -18.08 9.32 -5.18
CA ASN A 120 -18.05 8.00 -5.83
C ASN A 120 -17.05 7.06 -5.14
N GLU A 121 -15.85 7.56 -4.83
CA GLU A 121 -14.80 6.80 -4.15
C GLU A 121 -14.40 7.52 -2.85
N PRO A 122 -15.00 7.15 -1.70
CA PRO A 122 -14.78 7.85 -0.44
C PRO A 122 -13.45 7.51 0.22
N LEU A 123 -12.86 6.35 -0.10
CA LEU A 123 -11.63 5.87 0.52
C LEU A 123 -10.41 6.29 -0.29
N CYS A 124 -9.50 7.03 0.33
CA CYS A 124 -8.25 7.39 -0.34
C CYS A 124 -7.38 6.13 -0.58
N PRO A 125 -6.96 5.83 -1.81
CA PRO A 125 -6.17 4.62 -2.13
C PRO A 125 -4.74 4.67 -1.57
N PHE A 126 -4.28 5.82 -1.07
CA PHE A 126 -2.93 5.99 -0.53
C PHE A 126 -2.87 5.90 0.99
N CYS A 127 -3.85 6.49 1.69
CA CYS A 127 -3.80 6.65 3.13
C CYS A 127 -5.02 6.09 3.85
N GLU A 128 -6.02 5.56 3.13
CA GLU A 128 -7.26 5.04 3.73
C GLU A 128 -7.95 6.04 4.68
N ASN A 129 -7.88 7.33 4.35
CA ASN A 129 -8.39 8.47 5.13
C ASN A 129 -7.72 8.72 6.50
N LEU A 130 -6.57 8.11 6.78
CA LEU A 130 -5.81 8.32 8.02
C LEU A 130 -5.46 9.79 8.34
N PHE A 131 -5.29 10.64 7.31
CA PHE A 131 -5.02 12.06 7.52
C PHE A 131 -6.21 12.82 8.13
N GLU A 132 -7.44 12.34 7.95
CA GLU A 132 -8.62 12.95 8.56
C GLU A 132 -8.64 12.76 10.09
N GLU A 133 -7.97 11.71 10.57
CA GLU A 133 -7.83 11.38 11.99
C GLU A 133 -6.59 12.03 12.64
N ALA A 134 -5.74 12.71 11.85
CA ALA A 134 -4.53 13.35 12.39
C ALA A 134 -4.80 14.37 13.52
N PRO A 135 -5.87 15.19 13.49
CA PRO A 135 -6.22 16.06 14.62
C PRO A 135 -6.55 15.28 15.88
N LEU A 136 -7.33 14.19 15.77
CA LEU A 136 -7.68 13.32 16.89
C LEU A 136 -6.43 12.66 17.50
N LEU A 137 -5.51 12.19 16.66
CA LEU A 137 -4.24 11.61 17.11
C LEU A 137 -3.39 12.63 17.87
N ALA A 138 -3.37 13.89 17.42
CA ALA A 138 -2.67 14.97 18.11
C ALA A 138 -3.29 15.26 19.49
N GLU A 139 -4.62 15.31 19.59
CA GLU A 139 -5.32 15.46 20.87
C GLU A 139 -5.01 14.31 21.83
N LEU A 140 -5.06 13.06 21.36
CA LEU A 140 -4.71 11.87 22.17
C LEU A 140 -3.26 11.90 22.69
N ILE A 141 -2.32 12.35 21.85
CA ILE A 141 -0.91 12.53 22.27
C ILE A 141 -0.82 13.62 23.35
N TYR A 142 -1.54 14.73 23.17
CA TYR A 142 -1.57 15.82 24.14
C TYR A 142 -2.13 15.36 25.50
N GLU A 143 -3.27 14.68 25.49
CA GLU A 143 -3.91 14.14 26.70
C GLU A 143 -3.07 13.08 27.40
N SER A 144 -2.44 12.18 26.64
CA SER A 144 -1.60 11.10 27.20
C SER A 144 -0.33 11.61 27.88
N ILE A 145 0.24 12.72 27.39
CA ILE A 145 1.38 13.38 28.02
C ILE A 145 0.97 14.05 29.34
N GLY A 146 -0.23 14.65 29.38
CA GLY A 146 -0.83 15.21 30.59
C GLY A 146 0.05 16.28 31.25
N GLU A 147 0.22 16.21 32.57
CA GLU A 147 1.00 17.18 33.37
C GLU A 147 2.52 16.95 33.36
N ARG A 148 3.03 16.08 32.48
CA ARG A 148 4.46 15.73 32.46
C ARG A 148 5.26 16.84 31.78
N ASP A 149 6.26 17.37 32.47
CA ASP A 149 7.25 18.24 31.86
C ASP A 149 8.08 17.45 30.84
N CYS A 150 7.87 17.72 29.56
CA CYS A 150 8.64 17.13 28.47
C CYS A 150 9.27 18.23 27.62
N SER A 151 10.60 18.26 27.57
CA SER A 151 11.32 19.21 26.72
C SER A 151 11.64 18.62 25.34
N ARG A 152 11.72 17.28 25.24
CA ARG A 152 12.13 16.56 24.03
C ARG A 152 11.19 15.40 23.73
N LEU A 153 10.26 15.64 22.82
CA LEU A 153 9.28 14.69 22.31
C LEU A 153 9.70 14.20 20.92
N GLN A 154 9.71 12.89 20.72
CA GLN A 154 9.82 12.28 19.40
C GLN A 154 8.50 11.60 19.03
N LEU A 155 8.07 11.78 17.79
CA LEU A 155 6.91 11.09 17.23
C LEU A 155 7.37 9.91 16.38
N GLY A 156 6.70 8.78 16.55
CA GLY A 156 6.83 7.59 15.73
C GLY A 156 5.46 7.11 15.28
N ALA A 157 5.39 6.56 14.08
CA ALA A 157 4.19 5.88 13.58
C ALA A 157 4.52 4.44 13.21
N ARG A 158 3.63 3.53 13.61
CA ARG A 158 3.62 2.11 13.24
C ARG A 158 2.49 1.91 12.23
N ILE A 159 2.90 1.80 10.96
CA ILE A 159 2.02 1.52 9.83
C ILE A 159 2.23 0.06 9.43
N PRO A 160 1.16 -0.69 9.09
CA PRO A 160 1.28 -2.01 8.48
C PRO A 160 2.21 -1.99 7.26
N LYS A 161 2.96 -3.08 7.08
CA LYS A 161 3.87 -3.20 5.92
C LYS A 161 3.10 -3.21 4.61
N ASP A 162 2.01 -3.97 4.57
CA ASP A 162 1.16 -4.11 3.37
C ASP A 162 0.65 -2.75 2.89
N GLN A 163 0.18 -1.90 3.81
CA GLN A 163 -0.27 -0.54 3.49
C GLN A 163 0.89 0.34 2.99
N THR A 164 2.06 0.24 3.64
CA THR A 164 3.25 0.99 3.23
C THR A 164 3.72 0.58 1.84
N GLU A 165 3.71 -0.72 1.52
CA GLU A 165 4.11 -1.26 0.22
C GLU A 165 3.11 -0.88 -0.88
N ALA A 166 1.81 -1.02 -0.62
CA ALA A 166 0.75 -0.61 -1.54
C ALA A 166 0.83 0.88 -1.89
N GLU A 167 1.04 1.72 -0.87
CA GLU A 167 1.25 3.15 -1.03
C GLU A 167 2.51 3.44 -1.87
N ASP A 168 3.62 2.76 -1.58
CA ASP A 168 4.87 2.90 -2.33
C ASP A 168 4.71 2.54 -3.80
N HIS A 169 3.95 1.48 -4.10
CA HIS A 169 3.66 1.06 -5.47
C HIS A 169 2.82 2.09 -6.23
N LEU A 170 1.82 2.69 -5.59
CA LEU A 170 1.02 3.75 -6.21
C LEU A 170 1.83 5.05 -6.37
N ARG A 171 2.65 5.39 -5.36
CA ARG A 171 3.49 6.59 -5.35
C ARG A 171 4.54 6.55 -6.45
N LYS A 172 5.18 5.39 -6.68
CA LYS A 172 6.14 5.20 -7.78
C LYS A 172 5.49 5.28 -9.16
N ARG A 173 4.21 4.87 -9.29
CA ARG A 173 3.48 4.89 -10.56
C ARG A 173 2.94 6.27 -10.91
N PHE A 174 2.24 6.93 -9.99
CA PHE A 174 1.49 8.15 -10.27
C PHE A 174 2.06 9.41 -9.62
N GLY A 175 2.98 9.26 -8.66
CA GLY A 175 3.48 10.37 -7.86
C GLY A 175 4.58 11.18 -8.51
N ALA A 176 4.67 12.44 -8.08
CA ALA A 176 5.78 13.29 -8.43
C ALA A 176 7.09 12.77 -7.84
N GLY A 177 8.19 12.99 -8.59
CA GLY A 177 9.53 12.67 -8.14
C GLY A 177 9.85 13.38 -6.83
N GLY A 178 10.26 12.62 -5.81
CA GLY A 178 10.56 13.16 -4.48
C GLY A 178 9.36 13.33 -3.55
N SER A 179 8.18 12.80 -3.90
CA SER A 179 7.05 12.71 -2.97
C SER A 179 7.46 12.01 -1.67
N ALA A 180 7.01 12.51 -0.52
CA ALA A 180 7.33 11.92 0.79
C ALA A 180 6.54 10.61 1.02
N PRO A 181 7.10 9.61 1.73
CA PRO A 181 6.38 8.38 2.07
C PRO A 181 5.24 8.66 3.06
N LEU A 182 4.22 7.79 3.10
CA LEU A 182 3.06 7.94 4.00
C LEU A 182 3.47 8.18 5.47
N LYS A 183 4.45 7.41 5.94
CA LYS A 183 4.91 7.47 7.33
C LYS A 183 5.45 8.86 7.73
N SER A 184 6.32 9.45 6.91
CA SER A 184 6.91 10.75 7.26
C SER A 184 5.86 11.85 7.19
N SER A 185 4.99 11.82 6.17
CA SER A 185 3.93 12.81 6.02
C SER A 185 2.91 12.75 7.15
N LEU A 186 2.55 11.55 7.63
CA LEU A 186 1.68 11.42 8.79
C LEU A 186 2.32 12.02 10.05
N VAL A 187 3.60 11.74 10.30
CA VAL A 187 4.32 12.26 11.45
C VAL A 187 4.45 13.79 11.38
N GLU A 188 4.73 14.34 10.19
CA GLU A 188 4.79 15.80 9.98
C GLU A 188 3.44 16.47 10.20
N GLU A 189 2.36 15.87 9.70
CA GLU A 189 1.00 16.42 9.88
C GLU A 189 0.57 16.38 11.35
N VAL A 190 0.79 15.26 12.05
CA VAL A 190 0.51 15.18 13.50
C VAL A 190 1.40 16.15 14.28
N ALA A 191 2.67 16.32 13.90
CA ALA A 191 3.56 17.30 14.53
C ALA A 191 3.05 18.75 14.34
N ARG A 192 2.51 19.07 13.16
CA ARG A 192 1.91 20.38 12.88
C ARG A 192 0.70 20.63 13.78
N GLN A 193 -0.20 19.67 13.88
CA GLN A 193 -1.39 19.75 14.74
C GLN A 193 -1.00 19.87 16.24
N LEU A 194 -0.01 19.11 16.69
CA LEU A 194 0.57 19.27 18.04
C LEU A 194 1.22 20.65 18.26
N GLY A 195 1.78 21.23 17.21
CA GLY A 195 2.28 22.60 17.19
C GLY A 195 1.19 23.62 17.48
N GLU A 196 0.03 23.46 16.86
CA GLU A 196 -1.15 24.31 17.07
C GLU A 196 -1.74 24.18 18.48
N LEU A 197 -1.61 23.00 19.10
CA LEU A 197 -1.98 22.74 20.50
C LEU A 197 -0.95 23.27 21.52
N GLY A 198 0.16 23.87 21.08
CA GLY A 198 1.14 24.53 21.94
C GLY A 198 2.37 23.68 22.33
N MET A 199 2.53 22.48 21.77
CA MET A 199 3.69 21.60 22.04
C MET A 199 4.75 21.57 20.92
N GLY A 200 4.61 22.44 19.91
CA GLY A 200 5.47 22.45 18.72
C GLY A 200 6.96 22.73 18.98
N GLN A 201 7.31 23.34 20.11
CA GLN A 201 8.70 23.71 20.43
C GLN A 201 9.54 22.55 21.00
N ASN A 202 8.90 21.43 21.35
CA ASN A 202 9.55 20.31 22.03
C ASN A 202 9.88 19.13 21.10
N LEU A 203 9.58 19.22 19.80
CA LEU A 203 9.83 18.14 18.85
C LEU A 203 11.33 18.01 18.53
N VAL A 204 11.94 16.92 18.98
CA VAL A 204 13.38 16.66 18.79
C VAL A 204 13.61 15.23 18.31
N VAL A 205 14.46 15.09 17.28
CA VAL A 205 14.83 13.79 16.69
C VAL A 205 15.92 13.09 17.51
N GLU A 206 16.86 13.86 18.08
CA GLU A 206 17.99 13.31 18.83
C GLU A 206 17.72 13.24 20.34
N LYS A 207 17.90 12.03 20.92
CA LYS A 207 17.75 11.76 22.36
C LYS A 207 16.42 12.29 22.95
N PRO A 208 15.26 11.76 22.52
CA PRO A 208 13.99 12.11 23.16
C PRO A 208 13.94 11.67 24.62
N GLU A 209 13.18 12.41 25.40
CA GLU A 209 12.76 12.05 26.77
C GLU A 209 11.50 11.17 26.70
N ILE A 210 10.58 11.52 25.80
CA ILE A 210 9.35 10.78 25.53
C ILE A 210 9.30 10.45 24.04
N LEU A 211 9.07 9.18 23.73
CA LEU A 211 8.75 8.72 22.38
C LEU A 211 7.26 8.36 22.34
N ALA A 212 6.47 9.12 21.59
CA ALA A 212 5.08 8.81 21.32
C ALA A 212 4.99 7.95 20.05
N LEU A 213 4.53 6.71 20.21
CA LEU A 213 4.36 5.75 19.13
C LEU A 213 2.87 5.62 18.82
N ILE A 214 2.49 6.00 17.60
CA ILE A 214 1.13 5.91 17.10
C ILE A 214 0.98 4.57 16.41
N ASP A 215 0.06 3.73 16.87
CA ASP A 215 -0.36 2.54 16.14
C ASP A 215 -1.58 2.88 15.27
N VAL A 216 -1.38 2.82 13.95
CA VAL A 216 -2.39 3.18 12.95
C VAL A 216 -3.51 2.15 12.85
N LEU A 217 -3.26 0.90 13.23
CA LEU A 217 -4.30 -0.15 13.18
C LEU A 217 -5.36 0.00 14.27
N THR A 218 -4.92 0.39 15.46
CA THR A 218 -5.79 0.51 16.64
C THR A 218 -6.12 1.97 16.98
N LEU A 219 -5.52 2.94 16.28
CA LEU A 219 -5.61 4.37 16.56
C LEU A 219 -5.29 4.70 18.02
N THR A 220 -4.31 3.99 18.57
CA THR A 220 -3.84 4.16 19.95
C THR A 220 -2.47 4.80 19.98
N VAL A 221 -2.22 5.56 21.04
CA VAL A 221 -0.93 6.21 21.30
C VAL A 221 -0.26 5.50 22.48
N GLU A 222 0.92 4.95 22.24
CA GLU A 222 1.79 4.39 23.27
C GLU A 222 2.91 5.38 23.59
N LEU A 223 3.09 5.71 24.87
CA LEU A 223 4.17 6.58 25.32
C LEU A 223 5.30 5.74 25.94
N ASP A 224 6.46 5.77 25.30
CA ASP A 224 7.71 5.24 25.86
C ASP A 224 8.48 6.37 26.55
N ILE A 225 8.51 6.32 27.89
CA ILE A 225 9.14 7.33 28.74
C ILE A 225 10.51 6.83 29.17
N ARG A 226 11.57 7.55 28.79
CA ARG A 226 12.92 7.16 29.17
C ARG A 226 13.21 7.45 30.64
N SER A 227 13.77 6.44 31.31
CA SER A 227 14.24 6.56 32.69
C SER A 227 15.43 7.52 32.79
N HIS A 228 15.40 8.39 33.80
CA HIS A 228 16.55 9.20 34.19
C HIS A 228 17.37 8.45 35.23
N TYR A 229 18.68 8.33 34.98
CA TYR A 229 19.60 7.68 35.92
C TYR A 229 20.20 8.73 36.85
N VAL A 230 19.98 8.57 38.15
CA VAL A 230 20.61 9.42 39.18
C VAL A 230 21.84 8.68 39.70
N TYR A 231 23.01 9.27 39.49
CA TYR A 231 24.25 8.81 40.10
C TYR A 231 24.55 9.61 41.35
N GLY A 232 24.77 8.92 42.47
CA GLY A 232 25.10 9.55 43.75
C GLY A 232 25.92 8.61 44.63
N ARG A 233 26.56 9.18 45.64
CA ARG A 233 27.23 8.42 46.71
C ARG A 233 26.40 8.60 47.97
N TYR A 234 26.09 7.49 48.64
CA TYR A 234 25.46 7.54 49.96
C TYR A 234 26.48 7.14 51.04
N ARG A 235 26.33 7.72 52.24
CA ARG A 235 27.05 7.27 53.43
C ARG A 235 26.09 6.45 54.28
N LYS A 236 26.40 5.18 54.51
CA LYS A 236 25.67 4.33 55.47
C LYS A 236 26.19 4.65 56.88
N LEU A 237 25.36 5.32 57.71
CA LEU A 237 25.76 5.80 59.03
C LEU A 237 25.49 4.81 60.16
N GLU A 238 24.52 3.91 59.99
CA GLU A 238 24.17 2.90 61.00
C GLU A 238 24.29 1.48 60.43
N ARG A 239 24.77 0.56 61.28
CA ARG A 239 24.71 -0.88 61.03
C ARG A 239 23.43 -1.43 61.64
N GLY A 240 22.51 -1.86 60.77
CA GLY A 240 21.59 -2.95 61.07
C GLY A 240 22.25 -4.28 60.75
#